data_AF-A8PUZ9-F1
#
_entry.id   AF-A8PUZ9-F1
#
_cell.length_a   1.000
_cell.length_b   1.000
_cell.length_c   1.000
_cell.angle_alpha   90.00
_cell.angle_beta   90.00
_cell.angle_gamma   90.00
#
_symmetry.space_group_name_H-M   'P 1'
#
loop_
_entity.id
_entity.type
_entity.pdbx_description
1 polymer ?
#
loop_
_entity_poly.entity_id
_entity_poly.type
_entity_poly.pdbx_seq_one_letter_code
_entity_poly.pdbx_strand_id
1 'polypeptide(L)'
;MYDAATVLLREYWRATGWNDQSSYLNLSKASDVLLDFTTPRGVIFSSATLTPASSFTASTRILTVPLSGFIAYSHASTNSIFDLGCIQDPLRCMTRAAPFLEPNMHFSQHKHQPKATREMLLYGSMHAPSSCVEALCVFRLSEHWQIMATALSNAPRFPVVPLGRWLGIIPPNRSGSESASTKGPIGPPGVTNLLLTLQHQSSRTMTEYTYSLDDALWGARILRHICSVADAATLSAGGELFFSIAEKSGGSTYIALLTFH
;
A
#
# COMPACT_ATOMS: atom_id res chain seq x y z
N MET A 1 4.29 -6.53 10.51
CA MET A 1 3.62 -5.40 11.14
C MET A 1 3.16 -4.51 10.01
N TYR A 2 1.90 -4.07 10.02
CA TYR A 2 1.30 -3.41 8.86
C TYR A 2 1.95 -2.06 8.58
N ASP A 3 2.07 -1.77 7.29
CA ASP A 3 2.70 -0.56 6.82
C ASP A 3 1.74 0.63 6.91
N ALA A 4 2.30 1.79 7.27
CA ALA A 4 1.53 3.01 7.47
C ALA A 4 0.83 3.47 6.18
N ALA A 5 1.39 3.20 4.99
CA ALA A 5 0.75 3.52 3.72
C ALA A 5 -0.59 2.78 3.56
N THR A 6 -0.64 1.50 3.96
CA THR A 6 -1.86 0.68 3.81
C THR A 6 -2.99 1.13 4.73
N VAL A 7 -2.67 1.58 5.94
CA VAL A 7 -3.64 2.12 6.90
C VAL A 7 -4.19 3.46 6.39
N LEU A 8 -3.30 4.35 5.93
CA LEU A 8 -3.70 5.64 5.36
C LEU A 8 -4.56 5.49 4.10
N LEU A 9 -4.17 4.60 3.19
CA LEU A 9 -4.92 4.32 1.97
C LEU A 9 -6.34 3.84 2.29
N ARG A 10 -6.46 2.98 3.31
CA ARG A 10 -7.76 2.47 3.77
C ARG A 10 -8.63 3.58 4.35
N GLU A 11 -8.09 4.42 5.23
CA GLU A 11 -8.85 5.54 5.76
C GLU A 11 -9.22 6.56 4.68
N TYR A 12 -8.36 6.71 3.66
CA TYR A 12 -8.67 7.54 2.50
C TYR A 12 -9.84 6.96 1.70
N TRP A 13 -9.85 5.66 1.43
CA TRP A 13 -10.99 5.00 0.78
C TRP A 13 -12.28 5.12 1.60
N ARG A 14 -12.20 5.00 2.94
CA ARG A 14 -13.34 5.23 3.83
C ARG A 14 -13.87 6.66 3.75
N ALA A 15 -12.97 7.65 3.80
CA ALA A 15 -13.33 9.07 3.75
C ALA A 15 -13.89 9.48 2.38
N THR A 16 -13.43 8.86 1.30
CA THR A 16 -13.87 9.15 -0.08
C THR A 16 -15.08 8.32 -0.53
N GLY A 17 -15.44 7.29 0.25
CA GLY A 17 -16.52 6.35 -0.07
C GLY A 17 -16.17 5.34 -1.15
N TRP A 18 -14.88 5.14 -1.44
CA TRP A 18 -14.42 4.14 -2.39
C TRP A 18 -14.62 2.72 -1.82
N ASN A 19 -15.16 1.81 -2.62
CA ASN A 19 -15.43 0.46 -2.15
C ASN A 19 -14.21 -0.44 -2.38
N ASP A 20 -13.36 -0.57 -1.36
CA ASP A 20 -12.19 -1.46 -1.40
C ASP A 20 -12.61 -2.95 -1.53
N GLN A 21 -13.72 -3.36 -0.91
CA GLN A 21 -14.13 -4.78 -0.84
C GLN A 21 -14.50 -5.40 -2.19
N SER A 22 -14.84 -4.58 -3.21
CA SER A 22 -15.14 -5.06 -4.56
C SER A 22 -13.89 -5.31 -5.42
N SER A 23 -12.68 -5.11 -4.89
CA SER A 23 -11.45 -5.46 -5.59
C SER A 23 -11.22 -6.98 -5.63
N TYR A 24 -10.75 -7.49 -6.76
CA TYR A 24 -10.35 -8.91 -6.92
C TYR A 24 -9.27 -9.32 -5.89
N LEU A 25 -8.37 -8.40 -5.55
CA LEU A 25 -7.31 -8.63 -4.56
C LEU A 25 -7.83 -8.93 -3.15
N ASN A 26 -9.05 -8.50 -2.85
CA ASN A 26 -9.59 -8.64 -1.51
C ASN A 26 -10.28 -9.97 -1.24
N LEU A 27 -10.43 -10.82 -2.26
CA LEU A 27 -11.05 -12.15 -2.13
C LEU A 27 -10.26 -13.08 -1.19
N SER A 28 -8.93 -13.08 -1.27
CA SER A 28 -8.06 -13.85 -0.37
C SER A 28 -7.69 -13.08 0.89
N LYS A 29 -8.04 -11.78 0.99
CA LYS A 29 -7.52 -10.91 2.05
C LYS A 29 -7.90 -11.39 3.43
N ALA A 30 -9.15 -11.83 3.62
CA ALA A 30 -9.62 -12.35 4.90
C ALA A 30 -8.79 -13.55 5.36
N SER A 31 -8.51 -14.50 4.45
CA SER A 31 -7.64 -15.64 4.71
C SER A 31 -6.21 -15.20 5.04
N ASP A 32 -5.64 -14.28 4.24
CA ASP A 32 -4.30 -13.74 4.49
C ASP A 32 -4.20 -13.01 5.83
N VAL A 33 -5.28 -12.39 6.31
CA VAL A 33 -5.27 -11.73 7.63
C VAL A 33 -5.26 -12.75 8.76
N LEU A 34 -6.11 -13.78 8.65
CA LEU A 34 -6.32 -14.74 9.73
C LEU A 34 -5.16 -15.73 9.86
N LEU A 35 -4.59 -16.11 8.72
CA LEU A 35 -3.53 -17.12 8.66
C LEU A 35 -2.14 -16.49 8.73
N ASP A 36 -1.89 -15.39 8.01
CA ASP A 36 -0.57 -14.79 7.86
C ASP A 36 -0.40 -13.54 8.72
N PHE A 37 -0.57 -13.68 10.04
CA PHE A 37 -0.23 -12.62 10.96
C PHE A 37 1.28 -12.63 11.27
N THR A 38 1.93 -11.51 10.98
CA THR A 38 3.34 -11.34 11.38
C THR A 38 3.42 -11.17 12.89
N THR A 39 4.08 -12.08 13.58
CA THR A 39 4.38 -11.90 15.01
C THR A 39 5.46 -10.84 15.18
N PRO A 40 5.24 -9.80 16.02
CA PRO A 40 6.25 -8.78 16.25
C PRO A 40 7.47 -9.41 16.92
N ARG A 41 8.65 -9.17 16.36
CA ARG A 41 9.93 -9.59 16.94
C ARG A 41 10.61 -8.35 17.50
N GLY A 42 10.68 -8.23 18.82
CA GLY A 42 11.34 -7.11 19.51
C GLY A 42 10.40 -5.99 19.96
N VAL A 43 10.99 -4.88 20.41
CA VAL A 43 10.26 -3.72 20.94
C VAL A 43 10.21 -2.63 19.87
N ILE A 44 9.03 -2.03 19.74
CA ILE A 44 8.70 -1.10 18.67
C ILE A 44 8.24 0.21 19.30
N PHE A 45 9.03 1.27 19.11
CA PHE A 45 8.66 2.61 19.53
C PHE A 45 8.12 3.37 18.31
N SER A 46 6.91 3.91 18.43
CA SER A 46 6.27 4.70 17.38
C SER A 46 5.87 6.05 17.95
N SER A 47 6.27 7.12 17.27
CA SER A 47 5.86 8.48 17.59
C SER A 47 5.38 9.14 16.32
N ALA A 48 4.28 9.88 16.37
CA ALA A 48 3.85 10.68 15.24
C ALA A 48 3.44 12.08 15.70
N THR A 49 3.88 13.07 14.96
CA THR A 49 3.52 14.47 15.16
C THR A 49 2.47 14.84 14.12
N LEU A 50 1.30 15.27 14.61
CA LEU A 50 0.22 15.77 13.78
C LEU A 50 0.20 17.30 13.87
N THR A 51 0.15 17.98 12.73
CA THR A 51 0.02 19.44 12.71
C THR A 51 -1.47 19.82 12.69
N PRO A 52 -1.98 20.63 13.64
CA PRO A 52 -3.43 20.90 13.75
C PRO A 52 -4.06 21.69 12.59
N ALA A 53 -3.24 22.38 11.78
CA ALA A 53 -3.71 23.36 10.79
C ALA A 53 -3.70 22.87 9.34
N SER A 54 -3.18 21.68 9.07
CA SER A 54 -3.10 21.13 7.71
C SER A 54 -3.17 19.61 7.76
N SER A 55 -3.66 18.99 6.69
CA SER A 55 -3.72 17.55 6.51
C SER A 55 -2.34 16.91 6.37
N PHE A 56 -1.45 17.17 7.32
CA PHE A 56 -0.05 16.82 7.32
C PHE A 56 0.27 16.04 8.59
N THR A 57 0.89 14.87 8.42
CA THR A 57 1.47 14.14 9.54
C THR A 57 2.90 13.71 9.24
N ALA A 58 3.74 13.77 10.27
CA ALA A 58 5.08 13.22 10.27
C ALA A 58 5.13 12.08 11.28
N SER A 59 5.46 10.87 10.85
CA SER A 59 5.57 9.70 11.75
C SER A 59 6.98 9.15 11.77
N THR A 60 7.53 8.95 12.96
CA THR A 60 8.83 8.35 13.19
C THR A 60 8.68 7.05 13.97
N ARG A 61 9.24 5.96 13.45
CA ARG A 61 9.27 4.67 14.14
C ARG A 61 10.70 4.24 14.37
N ILE A 62 10.97 3.56 15.48
CA ILE A 62 12.26 2.96 15.80
C ILE A 62 12.01 1.54 16.32
N LEU A 63 12.66 0.57 15.68
CA LEU A 63 12.74 -0.83 16.08
C LEU A 63 14.10 -1.04 16.74
N THR A 64 14.16 -1.74 17.87
CA THR A 64 15.41 -1.84 18.66
C THR A 64 16.36 -2.96 18.21
N VAL A 65 15.87 -3.99 17.51
CA VAL A 65 16.70 -5.15 17.11
C VAL A 65 16.21 -5.72 15.77
N PRO A 66 16.92 -5.53 14.64
CA PRO A 66 17.97 -4.54 14.39
C PRO A 66 17.47 -3.10 14.53
N LEU A 67 18.37 -2.15 14.82
CA LEU A 67 18.01 -0.72 14.88
C LEU A 67 17.59 -0.25 13.48
N SER A 68 16.29 -0.10 13.27
CA SER A 68 15.74 0.47 12.03
C SER A 68 14.69 1.48 12.38
N GLY A 69 14.71 2.61 11.69
CA GLY A 69 13.64 3.59 11.80
C GLY A 69 13.14 4.04 10.45
N PHE A 70 11.99 4.69 10.47
CA PHE A 70 11.50 5.39 9.29
C PHE A 70 10.95 6.74 9.68
N ILE A 71 11.01 7.67 8.75
CA ILE A 71 10.35 8.96 8.83
C ILE A 71 9.37 8.99 7.66
N ALA A 72 8.08 9.14 7.95
CA ALA A 72 7.06 9.25 6.93
C ALA A 72 6.41 10.63 6.95
N TYR A 73 6.05 11.07 5.77
CA TYR A 73 5.29 12.25 5.43
C TYR A 73 3.97 11.78 4.82
N SER A 74 2.85 12.29 5.28
CA SER A 74 1.59 12.12 4.56
C SER A 74 0.85 13.42 4.44
N HIS A 75 0.33 13.68 3.25
CA HIS A 75 -0.55 14.78 2.95
C HIS A 75 -1.84 14.28 2.30
N ALA A 76 -2.99 14.66 2.84
CA ALA A 76 -4.29 14.28 2.28
C ALA A 76 -5.15 15.50 2.00
N SER A 77 -5.50 15.74 0.75
CA SER A 77 -6.49 16.75 0.38
C SER A 77 -7.81 16.03 0.11
N THR A 78 -8.73 16.10 1.08
CA THR A 78 -10.07 15.51 0.99
C THR A 78 -11.10 16.52 1.48
N ASN A 79 -12.30 16.50 0.89
CA ASN A 79 -13.39 17.37 1.31
C ASN A 79 -14.18 16.81 2.52
N SER A 80 -13.93 15.56 2.89
CA SER A 80 -14.51 14.86 4.04
C SER A 80 -13.55 14.84 5.23
N ILE A 81 -14.11 14.49 6.41
CA ILE A 81 -13.35 14.32 7.65
C ILE A 81 -12.39 13.15 7.46
N PHE A 82 -11.09 13.45 7.36
CA PHE A 82 -10.03 12.46 7.24
C PHE A 82 -9.16 12.50 8.50
N ASP A 83 -9.10 11.37 9.19
CA ASP A 83 -8.37 11.20 10.45
C ASP A 83 -6.93 10.71 10.17
N LEU A 84 -5.98 11.64 10.08
CA LEU A 84 -4.56 11.31 9.98
C LEU A 84 -4.00 10.65 11.25
N GLY A 85 -4.72 10.73 12.39
CA GLY A 85 -4.36 10.09 13.65
C GLY A 85 -4.45 8.56 13.60
N CYS A 86 -5.03 7.98 12.54
CA CYS A 86 -5.17 6.54 12.37
C CYS A 86 -3.84 5.76 12.45
N ILE A 87 -2.72 6.39 12.10
CA ILE A 87 -1.37 5.79 12.18
C ILE A 87 -0.89 5.65 13.64
N GLN A 88 -1.41 6.50 14.54
CA GLN A 88 -1.06 6.47 15.95
C GLN A 88 -1.78 5.38 16.72
N ASP A 89 -2.99 5.02 16.30
CA ASP A 89 -3.79 4.01 16.96
C ASP A 89 -3.23 2.60 16.62
N PRO A 90 -2.54 1.94 17.57
CA PRO A 90 -1.94 0.64 17.31
C PRO A 90 -3.03 -0.41 17.05
N LEU A 91 -4.24 -0.24 17.58
CA LEU A 91 -5.35 -1.16 17.33
C LEU A 91 -5.83 -1.04 15.90
N ARG A 92 -6.01 0.17 15.35
CA ARG A 92 -6.33 0.34 13.91
C ARG A 92 -5.23 -0.17 13.00
N CYS A 93 -3.97 0.05 13.38
CA CYS A 93 -2.84 -0.50 12.64
C CYS A 93 -2.76 -2.03 12.71
N MET A 94 -3.18 -2.65 13.81
CA MET A 94 -3.15 -4.11 13.99
C MET A 94 -4.41 -4.82 13.49
N THR A 95 -5.57 -4.16 13.50
CA THR A 95 -6.87 -4.73 13.12
C THR A 95 -7.09 -4.67 11.62
N ARG A 96 -6.30 -5.46 10.88
CA ARG A 96 -6.56 -5.74 9.46
C ARG A 96 -7.92 -6.44 9.27
N ALA A 97 -8.33 -7.31 10.21
CA ALA A 97 -9.49 -8.22 10.09
C ALA A 97 -10.85 -7.66 10.54
N ALA A 98 -10.89 -6.76 11.53
CA ALA A 98 -12.16 -6.33 12.13
C ALA A 98 -13.21 -5.89 11.09
N PRO A 99 -12.84 -5.15 10.02
CA PRO A 99 -13.83 -4.67 9.04
C PRO A 99 -14.05 -5.64 7.86
N PHE A 100 -13.33 -6.77 7.78
CA PHE A 100 -13.66 -7.86 6.84
C PHE A 100 -14.56 -8.91 7.51
N LEU A 101 -14.61 -8.91 8.85
CA LEU A 101 -15.48 -9.74 9.67
C LEU A 101 -16.83 -9.05 9.96
N GLU A 102 -16.88 -7.72 9.88
CA GLU A 102 -18.14 -6.98 10.01
C GLU A 102 -18.84 -6.89 8.65
N PRO A 103 -20.00 -7.56 8.48
CA PRO A 103 -20.80 -7.45 7.27
C PRO A 103 -21.29 -6.01 7.18
N ASN A 104 -20.94 -5.32 6.09
CA ASN A 104 -21.54 -4.07 5.63
C ASN A 104 -22.23 -3.26 6.74
N MET A 105 -21.46 -2.78 7.74
CA MET A 105 -21.93 -1.67 8.54
C MET A 105 -22.20 -0.58 7.54
N HIS A 106 -23.49 -0.32 7.29
CA HIS A 106 -24.01 0.58 6.27
C HIS A 106 -22.99 1.66 6.02
N PHE A 107 -22.30 1.59 4.87
CA PHE A 107 -21.63 2.76 4.31
C PHE A 107 -22.74 3.78 4.26
N SER A 108 -22.81 4.61 5.30
CA SER A 108 -23.70 5.75 5.33
C SER A 108 -23.19 6.51 4.15
N GLN A 109 -23.95 6.42 3.05
CA GLN A 109 -23.86 7.30 1.91
C GLN A 109 -24.12 8.69 2.51
N HIS A 110 -23.12 9.25 3.19
CA HIS A 110 -22.98 10.67 3.31
C HIS A 110 -23.06 11.11 1.87
N LYS A 111 -24.22 11.67 1.49
CA LYS A 111 -24.53 12.15 0.16
C LYS A 111 -23.31 12.93 -0.31
N HIS A 112 -22.46 12.26 -1.08
CA HIS A 112 -21.22 12.84 -1.54
C HIS A 112 -21.68 13.87 -2.55
N GLN A 113 -21.68 15.14 -2.15
CA GLN A 113 -21.97 16.20 -3.09
C GLN A 113 -20.83 16.17 -4.12
N PRO A 114 -21.13 15.98 -5.41
CA PRO A 114 -20.14 15.76 -6.46
C PRO A 114 -19.45 17.07 -6.83
N LYS A 115 -18.75 17.69 -5.87
CA LYS A 115 -18.09 18.99 -6.05
C LYS A 115 -16.61 18.98 -5.67
N ALA A 116 -16.02 17.81 -5.49
CA ALA A 116 -14.62 17.65 -5.08
C ALA A 116 -13.76 17.09 -6.21
N THR A 117 -13.47 17.90 -7.24
CA THR A 117 -12.75 17.43 -8.44
C THR A 117 -11.26 17.10 -8.22
N ARG A 118 -10.74 17.05 -6.99
CA ARG A 118 -9.29 16.88 -6.70
C ARG A 118 -9.02 16.25 -5.32
N GLU A 119 -9.57 15.07 -5.04
CA GLU A 119 -9.16 14.31 -3.86
C GLU A 119 -7.80 13.66 -4.11
N MET A 120 -6.84 13.89 -3.22
CA MET A 120 -5.47 13.40 -3.35
C MET A 120 -4.93 12.91 -2.01
N LEU A 121 -4.28 11.76 -2.01
CA LEU A 121 -3.46 11.28 -0.89
C LEU A 121 -2.02 11.13 -1.37
N LEU A 122 -1.10 11.80 -0.71
CA LEU A 122 0.33 11.69 -0.92
C LEU A 122 0.95 11.13 0.36
N TYR A 123 1.75 10.09 0.22
CA TYR A 123 2.48 9.46 1.28
C TYR A 123 3.91 9.24 0.80
N GLY A 124 4.88 9.48 1.67
CA GLY A 124 6.29 9.21 1.41
C GLY A 124 6.98 8.81 2.69
N SER A 125 7.69 7.70 2.71
CA SER A 125 8.48 7.26 3.86
C SER A 125 9.92 7.00 3.45
N MET A 126 10.83 7.37 4.34
CA MET A 126 12.25 7.08 4.21
C MET A 126 12.67 6.18 5.36
N HIS A 127 13.20 5.02 5.03
CA HIS A 127 13.68 4.03 5.98
C HIS A 127 15.19 4.17 6.20
N ALA A 128 15.61 4.32 7.45
CA ALA A 128 17.00 4.32 7.90
C ALA A 128 17.29 3.03 8.68
N PRO A 129 18.44 2.36 8.50
CA PRO A 129 19.59 2.74 7.67
C PRO A 129 19.53 2.24 6.21
N SER A 130 18.44 1.58 5.79
CA SER A 130 18.34 1.00 4.44
C SER A 130 18.38 2.02 3.31
N SER A 131 18.16 3.32 3.61
CA SER A 131 18.05 4.41 2.64
C SER A 131 17.04 4.10 1.52
N CYS A 132 16.02 3.31 1.87
CA CYS A 132 14.91 2.98 1.01
C CYS A 132 13.83 4.04 1.17
N VAL A 133 13.37 4.59 0.06
CA VAL A 133 12.26 5.53 0.00
C VAL A 133 11.07 4.81 -0.60
N GLU A 134 9.94 4.86 0.09
CA GLU A 134 8.64 4.44 -0.42
C GLU A 134 7.80 5.68 -0.63
N ALA A 135 7.07 5.74 -1.73
CA ALA A 135 6.10 6.80 -1.99
C ALA A 135 4.82 6.17 -2.53
N LEU A 136 3.69 6.67 -2.07
CA LEU A 136 2.37 6.32 -2.53
C LEU A 136 1.63 7.61 -2.83
N CYS A 137 1.23 7.80 -4.07
CA CYS A 137 0.37 8.90 -4.45
C CYS A 137 -0.90 8.36 -5.08
N VAL A 138 -2.01 8.95 -4.68
CA VAL A 138 -3.36 8.53 -5.04
C VAL A 138 -4.11 9.76 -5.47
N PHE A 139 -4.72 9.67 -6.64
CA PHE A 139 -5.48 10.75 -7.24
C PHE A 139 -6.84 10.21 -7.68
N ARG A 140 -7.89 10.89 -7.27
CA ARG A 140 -9.24 10.64 -7.78
C ARG A 140 -9.45 11.46 -9.04
N LEU A 141 -9.53 10.79 -10.19
CA LEU A 141 -9.80 11.45 -11.48
C LEU A 141 -11.28 11.73 -11.68
N SER A 142 -12.13 10.83 -11.21
CA SER A 142 -13.58 10.89 -11.36
C SER A 142 -14.26 10.20 -10.18
N GLU A 143 -15.59 10.25 -10.13
CA GLU A 143 -16.37 9.48 -9.17
C GLU A 143 -16.09 7.97 -9.27
N HIS A 144 -15.82 7.50 -10.49
CA HIS A 144 -15.61 6.09 -10.84
C HIS A 144 -14.16 5.73 -11.17
N TRP A 145 -13.24 6.69 -11.23
CA TRP A 145 -11.86 6.46 -11.64
C TRP A 145 -10.87 6.94 -10.58
N GLN A 146 -9.98 6.04 -10.19
CA GLN A 146 -8.90 6.30 -9.25
C GLN A 146 -7.56 5.85 -9.85
N ILE A 147 -6.54 6.70 -9.73
CA ILE A 147 -5.17 6.35 -10.09
C ILE A 147 -4.33 6.32 -8.81
N MET A 148 -3.47 5.32 -8.70
CA MET A 148 -2.46 5.27 -7.67
C MET A 148 -1.11 4.94 -8.30
N ALA A 149 -0.08 5.69 -7.93
CA ALA A 149 1.29 5.33 -8.23
C ALA A 149 2.02 5.02 -6.93
N THR A 150 2.64 3.86 -6.88
CA THR A 150 3.57 3.50 -5.82
C THR A 150 4.97 3.48 -6.39
N ALA A 151 5.91 4.07 -5.66
CA ALA A 151 7.30 4.12 -6.04
C ALA A 151 8.14 3.64 -4.86
N LEU A 152 9.07 2.75 -5.14
CA LEU A 152 10.04 2.27 -4.17
C LEU A 152 11.44 2.49 -4.74
N SER A 153 12.25 3.26 -4.07
CA SER A 153 13.59 3.63 -4.51
C SER A 153 14.61 3.25 -3.45
N ASN A 154 15.64 2.50 -3.86
CA ASN A 154 16.80 2.26 -3.01
C ASN A 154 17.89 3.24 -3.39
N ALA A 155 18.24 4.15 -2.47
CA ALA A 155 19.33 5.08 -2.72
C ALA A 155 20.63 4.31 -3.00
N PRO A 156 21.42 4.73 -4.00
CA PRO A 156 22.74 4.15 -4.21
C PRO A 156 23.56 4.38 -2.93
N ARG A 157 24.27 3.34 -2.46
CA ARG A 157 25.09 3.39 -1.23
C ARG A 157 26.31 4.33 -1.31
N PHE A 158 26.37 5.20 -2.31
CA PHE A 158 27.43 6.18 -2.55
C PHE A 158 26.87 7.59 -2.37
N PRO A 159 27.43 8.44 -1.47
CA PRO A 159 28.83 8.46 -1.01
C PRO A 159 29.01 8.24 0.52
N VAL A 160 28.14 7.49 1.20
CA VAL A 160 28.32 7.25 2.65
C VAL A 160 29.50 6.33 2.97
N VAL A 161 29.91 5.47 2.03
CA VAL A 161 31.09 4.59 2.18
C VAL A 161 32.41 5.36 2.07
N PRO A 162 32.69 6.17 1.02
CA PRO A 162 33.93 6.94 0.96
C PRO A 162 34.01 8.01 2.04
N LEU A 163 32.89 8.66 2.38
CA LEU A 163 32.87 9.70 3.42
C LEU A 163 32.95 9.09 4.83
N GLY A 164 32.32 7.94 5.08
CA GLY A 164 32.50 7.16 6.32
C GLY A 164 33.91 6.54 6.44
N ARG A 165 34.56 6.20 5.33
CA ARG A 165 35.99 5.84 5.30
C ARG A 165 36.89 7.04 5.56
N TRP A 166 36.59 8.18 4.97
CA TRP A 166 37.32 9.42 5.18
C TRP A 166 37.19 9.91 6.64
N LEU A 167 36.01 9.76 7.24
CA LEU A 167 35.75 10.05 8.66
C LEU A 167 36.21 8.94 9.61
N GLY A 168 36.76 7.82 9.12
CA GLY A 168 37.29 6.73 9.96
C GLY A 168 36.24 5.91 10.73
N ILE A 169 34.96 6.05 10.39
CA ILE A 169 33.83 5.38 11.07
C ILE A 169 33.66 3.93 10.57
N ILE A 170 34.14 3.63 9.35
CA ILE A 170 34.03 2.32 8.71
C ILE A 170 35.42 1.70 8.53
N PRO A 171 35.73 0.52 9.12
CA PRO A 171 37.02 -0.13 8.97
C PRO A 171 37.30 -0.51 7.50
N PRO A 172 38.56 -0.46 7.04
CA PRO A 172 38.90 -0.82 5.67
C PRO A 172 38.67 -2.32 5.42
N ASN A 173 38.11 -2.65 4.25
CA ASN A 173 37.95 -4.02 3.77
C ASN A 173 39.30 -4.77 3.82
N ARG A 174 39.41 -5.80 4.68
CA ARG A 174 40.43 -6.85 4.52
C ARG A 174 40.13 -7.57 3.22
N SER A 175 41.12 -7.60 2.32
CA SER A 175 41.09 -8.35 1.07
C SER A 175 40.67 -9.80 1.33
N GLY A 176 39.44 -10.16 0.93
CA GLY A 176 38.93 -11.52 1.05
C GLY A 176 37.42 -11.68 1.32
N SER A 177 36.70 -10.60 1.64
CA SER A 177 35.23 -10.68 1.77
C SER A 177 34.57 -10.36 0.43
N GLU A 178 34.14 -11.40 -0.28
CA GLU A 178 33.15 -11.31 -1.35
C GLU A 178 32.02 -10.41 -0.85
N SER A 179 31.65 -9.42 -1.66
CA SER A 179 30.54 -8.54 -1.36
C SER A 179 29.29 -9.39 -1.25
N ALA A 180 28.94 -9.76 -0.02
CA ALA A 180 27.67 -10.37 0.30
C ALA A 180 26.61 -9.40 -0.23
N SER A 181 26.03 -9.78 -1.37
CA SER A 181 24.79 -9.22 -1.87
C SER A 181 23.82 -9.36 -0.71
N THR A 182 23.69 -8.27 0.06
CA THR A 182 22.66 -8.18 1.07
C THR A 182 21.41 -8.17 0.23
N LYS A 183 20.78 -9.34 0.10
CA LYS A 183 19.46 -9.56 -0.48
C LYS A 183 18.47 -8.73 0.33
N GLY A 184 18.50 -7.41 0.12
CA GLY A 184 17.33 -6.60 0.34
C GLY A 184 16.24 -7.12 -0.60
N PRO A 185 14.96 -6.92 -0.26
CA PRO A 185 13.87 -7.47 -1.05
C PRO A 185 13.79 -6.93 -2.49
N ILE A 186 14.60 -5.92 -2.86
CA ILE A 186 14.60 -5.28 -4.17
C ILE A 186 16.04 -5.05 -4.65
N GLY A 187 16.43 -5.78 -5.71
CA GLY A 187 17.43 -5.42 -6.72
C GLY A 187 18.82 -4.93 -6.29
N PRO A 188 19.71 -4.63 -7.26
CA PRO A 188 20.97 -3.94 -6.98
C PRO A 188 20.72 -2.51 -6.46
N PRO A 189 21.64 -1.92 -5.66
CA PRO A 189 21.48 -0.56 -5.15
C PRO A 189 21.38 0.47 -6.28
N GLY A 190 20.43 1.40 -6.20
CA GLY A 190 20.18 2.44 -7.21
C GLY A 190 19.00 2.16 -8.16
N VAL A 191 18.25 1.07 -7.94
CA VAL A 191 17.02 0.80 -8.70
C VAL A 191 15.81 1.51 -8.10
N THR A 192 14.92 1.95 -8.99
CA THR A 192 13.64 2.58 -8.68
C THR A 192 12.51 1.76 -9.29
N ASN A 193 11.67 1.18 -8.45
CA ASN A 193 10.53 0.38 -8.87
C ASN A 193 9.29 1.26 -8.81
N LEU A 194 8.62 1.43 -9.95
CA LEU A 194 7.41 2.23 -10.05
C LEU A 194 6.27 1.33 -10.51
N LEU A 195 5.19 1.30 -9.74
CA LEU A 195 3.96 0.60 -10.06
C LEU A 195 2.84 1.63 -10.22
N LEU A 196 2.22 1.63 -11.39
CA LEU A 196 1.01 2.39 -11.67
C LEU A 196 -0.19 1.47 -11.56
N THR A 197 -1.24 1.95 -10.93
CA THR A 197 -2.51 1.25 -10.81
C THR A 197 -3.64 2.20 -11.19
N LEU A 198 -4.50 1.76 -12.09
CA LEU A 198 -5.67 2.48 -12.55
C LEU A 198 -6.88 1.63 -12.21
N GLN A 199 -7.73 2.12 -11.32
CA GLN A 199 -8.94 1.44 -10.89
C GLN A 199 -10.16 2.16 -11.47
N HIS A 200 -11.10 1.37 -11.96
CA HIS A 200 -12.39 1.82 -12.45
C HIS A 200 -13.49 1.02 -11.77
N GLN A 201 -14.34 1.75 -11.04
CA GLN A 201 -15.39 1.19 -10.22
C GLN A 201 -16.76 1.59 -10.77
N SER A 202 -17.52 0.58 -11.16
CA SER A 202 -18.95 0.68 -11.48
C SER A 202 -19.78 0.01 -10.37
N SER A 203 -21.11 0.12 -10.46
CA SER A 203 -22.02 -0.44 -9.46
C SER A 203 -21.96 -1.97 -9.34
N ARG A 204 -21.56 -2.67 -10.40
CA ARG A 204 -21.50 -4.14 -10.46
C ARG A 204 -20.14 -4.71 -10.87
N THR A 205 -19.23 -3.86 -11.30
CA THR A 205 -17.95 -4.29 -11.85
C THR A 205 -16.84 -3.40 -11.32
N MET A 206 -15.77 -4.01 -10.85
CA MET A 206 -14.52 -3.36 -10.51
C MET A 206 -13.45 -3.86 -11.48
N THR A 207 -12.77 -2.93 -12.15
CA THR A 207 -11.68 -3.22 -13.09
C THR A 207 -10.43 -2.51 -12.64
N GLU A 208 -9.30 -3.20 -12.63
CA GLU A 208 -8.01 -2.66 -12.22
C GLU A 208 -6.97 -2.97 -13.27
N TYR A 209 -6.23 -1.94 -13.71
CA TYR A 209 -5.10 -2.08 -14.61
C TYR A 209 -3.84 -1.73 -13.84
N THR A 210 -2.85 -2.61 -13.85
CA THR A 210 -1.57 -2.40 -13.17
C THR A 210 -0.43 -2.43 -14.16
N TYR A 211 0.53 -1.53 -14.00
CA TYR A 211 1.72 -1.47 -14.83
C TYR A 211 2.96 -1.27 -13.96
N SER A 212 3.84 -2.26 -13.94
CA SER A 212 5.15 -2.17 -13.27
C SER A 212 6.21 -1.77 -14.29
N LEU A 213 6.94 -0.69 -14.02
CA LEU A 213 7.97 -0.17 -14.91
C LEU A 213 9.25 -1.01 -14.90
N ASP A 214 9.50 -1.78 -13.83
CA ASP A 214 10.72 -2.57 -13.64
C ASP A 214 10.80 -3.69 -14.71
N ASP A 215 9.77 -4.54 -14.76
CA ASP A 215 9.70 -5.68 -15.69
C ASP A 215 8.81 -5.39 -16.92
N ALA A 216 8.37 -4.15 -17.10
CA ALA A 216 7.32 -3.79 -18.06
C ALA A 216 6.11 -4.75 -17.96
N LEU A 217 5.70 -5.05 -16.73
CA LEU A 217 4.63 -5.99 -16.40
C LEU A 217 3.28 -5.29 -16.48
N TRP A 218 2.45 -5.71 -17.42
CA TRP A 218 1.06 -5.30 -17.52
C TRP A 218 0.18 -6.31 -16.80
N GLY A 219 -0.78 -5.80 -16.05
CA GLY A 219 -1.79 -6.58 -15.35
C GLY A 219 -3.17 -5.98 -15.58
N ALA A 220 -4.17 -6.84 -15.73
CA ALA A 220 -5.57 -6.46 -15.75
C ALA A 220 -6.33 -7.41 -14.83
N ARG A 221 -7.13 -6.85 -13.93
CA ARG A 221 -8.01 -7.58 -13.03
C ARG A 221 -9.43 -7.09 -13.22
N ILE A 222 -10.38 -8.00 -13.11
CA ILE A 222 -11.80 -7.69 -13.15
C ILE A 222 -12.52 -8.53 -12.10
N LEU A 223 -13.40 -7.90 -11.35
CA LEU A 223 -14.38 -8.58 -10.50
C LEU A 223 -15.77 -8.06 -10.86
N ARG A 224 -16.70 -8.98 -11.12
CA ARG A 224 -18.08 -8.68 -11.45
C ARG A 224 -19.03 -9.38 -10.49
N HIS A 225 -19.93 -8.62 -9.91
CA HIS A 225 -21.05 -9.14 -9.13
C HIS A 225 -22.17 -9.55 -10.10
N ILE A 226 -22.51 -10.84 -10.13
CA ILE A 226 -23.44 -11.44 -11.09
C ILE A 226 -24.88 -11.35 -10.57
N CYS A 227 -25.14 -11.97 -9.41
CA CYS A 227 -26.47 -12.06 -8.82
C CYS A 227 -26.38 -11.98 -7.30
N SER A 228 -27.39 -11.36 -6.67
CA SER A 228 -27.72 -11.64 -5.28
C SER A 228 -28.79 -12.75 -5.27
N VAL A 229 -28.49 -13.87 -4.64
CA VAL A 229 -29.44 -14.96 -4.43
C VAL A 229 -30.08 -14.75 -3.06
N ALA A 230 -31.38 -14.48 -3.07
CA ALA A 230 -32.24 -14.43 -1.87
C ALA A 230 -31.76 -13.50 -0.73
N ASP A 231 -31.21 -12.33 -1.05
CA ASP A 231 -30.69 -11.30 -0.12
C ASP A 231 -29.58 -11.76 0.86
N ALA A 232 -29.28 -13.06 0.90
CA ALA A 232 -28.32 -13.68 1.81
C ALA A 232 -27.06 -14.19 1.11
N ALA A 233 -27.00 -14.21 -0.22
CA ALA A 233 -25.79 -14.62 -0.94
C ALA A 233 -25.51 -13.73 -2.14
N THR A 234 -24.24 -13.43 -2.38
CA THR A 234 -23.77 -12.74 -3.58
C THR A 234 -22.85 -13.66 -4.38
N LEU A 235 -23.17 -13.85 -5.65
CA LEU A 235 -22.31 -14.54 -6.61
C LEU A 235 -21.43 -13.50 -7.30
N SER A 236 -20.12 -13.64 -7.16
CA SER A 236 -19.11 -12.84 -7.83
C SER A 236 -18.23 -13.73 -8.71
N ALA A 237 -17.82 -13.20 -9.86
CA ALA A 237 -16.84 -13.86 -10.71
C ALA A 237 -15.81 -12.83 -11.14
N GLY A 238 -14.55 -13.24 -11.13
CA GLY A 238 -13.44 -12.39 -11.51
C GLY A 238 -12.31 -13.16 -12.14
N GLY A 239 -11.38 -12.40 -12.68
CA GLY A 239 -10.15 -12.95 -13.21
C GLY A 239 -9.07 -11.90 -13.24
N GLU A 240 -7.86 -12.39 -13.32
CA GLU A 240 -6.66 -11.59 -13.49
C GLU A 240 -5.83 -12.14 -14.65
N LEU A 241 -5.22 -11.23 -15.38
CA LEU A 241 -4.34 -11.53 -16.50
C LEU A 241 -3.11 -10.65 -16.37
N PHE A 242 -1.93 -11.25 -16.47
CA PHE A 242 -0.66 -10.55 -16.45
C PHE A 242 0.19 -10.95 -17.64
N PHE A 243 0.93 -9.99 -18.15
CA PHE A 243 1.86 -10.17 -19.25
C PHE A 243 3.07 -9.27 -19.03
N SER A 244 4.25 -9.88 -18.97
CA SER A 244 5.53 -9.19 -18.90
C SER A 244 6.11 -9.04 -20.30
N ILE A 245 6.30 -7.80 -20.75
CA ILE A 245 6.93 -7.53 -22.05
C ILE A 245 8.43 -7.88 -21.98
N ALA A 246 9.09 -7.58 -20.85
CA ALA A 246 10.53 -7.80 -20.71
C ALA A 246 10.85 -9.29 -20.67
N GLU A 247 10.07 -10.08 -19.94
CA GLU A 247 10.30 -11.52 -19.79
C GLU A 247 9.62 -12.37 -20.87
N LYS A 248 8.71 -11.78 -21.66
CA LYS A 248 7.82 -12.49 -22.60
C LYS A 248 7.05 -13.64 -21.95
N SER A 249 6.67 -13.45 -20.69
CA SER A 249 5.92 -14.40 -19.87
C SER A 249 4.52 -13.85 -19.60
N GLY A 250 3.56 -14.73 -19.34
CA GLY A 250 2.20 -14.33 -19.01
C GLY A 250 1.49 -15.38 -18.16
N GLY A 251 0.47 -14.93 -17.45
CA GLY A 251 -0.35 -15.77 -16.59
C GLY A 251 -1.79 -15.26 -16.57
N SER A 252 -2.72 -16.17 -16.35
CA SER A 252 -4.14 -15.84 -16.17
C SER A 252 -4.75 -16.73 -15.12
N THR A 253 -5.56 -16.16 -14.24
CA THR A 253 -6.28 -16.88 -13.19
C THR A 253 -7.73 -16.40 -13.19
N TYR A 254 -8.67 -17.33 -13.00
CA TYR A 254 -10.09 -17.02 -12.94
C TYR A 254 -10.69 -17.67 -11.70
N ILE A 255 -11.55 -16.93 -10.99
CA ILE A 255 -12.18 -17.38 -9.75
C ILE A 255 -13.64 -16.95 -9.76
N ALA A 256 -14.53 -17.86 -9.39
CA ALA A 256 -15.92 -17.56 -9.07
C ALA A 256 -16.17 -17.88 -7.59
N LEU A 257 -16.75 -16.93 -6.86
CA LEU A 257 -17.02 -17.05 -5.44
C LEU A 257 -18.49 -16.76 -5.15
N LEU A 258 -19.06 -17.61 -4.31
CA LEU A 258 -20.38 -17.42 -3.74
C LEU A 258 -20.19 -17.06 -2.27
N THR A 259 -20.48 -15.81 -1.92
CA THR A 259 -20.35 -15.28 -0.58
C THR A 259 -21.72 -15.28 0.07
N PHE A 260 -21.84 -15.93 1.23
CA PHE A 260 -23.04 -15.84 2.07
C PHE A 260 -22.86 -14.68 3.07
N HIS A 261 -23.87 -13.82 3.19
CA HIS A 261 -23.95 -12.69 4.11
C HIS A 261 -24.61 -13.08 5.43
#